data_AF-A0A451AE62-F1
#
_entry.id   AF-A0A451AE62-F1
#
_cell.length_a   1.000
_cell.length_b   1.000
_cell.length_c   1.000
_cell.angle_alpha   90.00
_cell.angle_beta   90.00
_cell.angle_gamma   90.00
#
_symmetry.space_group_name_H-M   'P 1'
#
loop_
_entity.id
_entity.type
_entity.pdbx_description
1 polymer ?
#
loop_
_entity_poly.entity_id
_entity_poly.type
_entity_poly.pdbx_seq_one_letter_code
_entity_poly.pdbx_strand_id
1 'polypeptide(L)' 'MSTVLEKVEQDALSLPRQERAFLADRLLSSLGGEVLDDIEEAWVLEVERRYREYKEGRADPIPASEVFAEADRLFE' A
#
# COMPACT_ATOMS: atom_id res chain seq x y z
N MET A 1 -25.07 -14.95 0.42
CA MET A 1 -24.69 -13.62 -0.09
C MET A 1 -25.78 -13.15 -1.05
N SER A 2 -25.75 -11.90 -1.54
CA SER A 2 -26.66 -11.52 -2.62
C SER A 2 -26.23 -12.24 -3.91
N THR A 3 -27.19 -12.66 -4.73
CA THR A 3 -26.90 -13.25 -6.06
C THR A 3 -26.10 -12.29 -6.95
N VAL A 4 -26.26 -10.98 -6.74
CA VAL A 4 -25.47 -9.95 -7.42
C VAL A 4 -24.00 -10.00 -6.98
N LEU A 5 -23.75 -10.21 -5.69
CA LEU A 5 -22.39 -10.25 -5.15
C LEU A 5 -21.63 -11.48 -5.66
N GLU A 6 -22.27 -12.65 -5.65
CA GLU A 6 -21.68 -13.91 -6.14
C GLU A 6 -21.31 -13.81 -7.63
N LYS A 7 -22.17 -13.19 -8.44
CA LYS A 7 -21.88 -12.96 -9.86
C LYS A 7 -20.71 -11.99 -10.06
N VAL A 8 -20.70 -10.85 -9.36
CA VAL A 8 -19.63 -9.86 -9.45
C VAL A 8 -18.28 -10.45 -9.02
N GLU A 9 -18.27 -11.27 -7.98
CA GLU A 9 -17.07 -11.97 -7.51
C GLU A 9 -16.54 -12.93 -8.58
N GLN A 10 -17.41 -13.78 -9.14
CA GLN A 10 -17.01 -14.74 -10.17
C GLN A 10 -16.47 -14.04 -11.43
N ASP A 11 -17.16 -12.98 -11.88
CA ASP A 11 -16.74 -12.19 -13.04
C ASP A 11 -15.38 -11.51 -12.75
N ALA A 12 -15.18 -10.91 -11.58
CA ALA A 12 -13.92 -10.27 -11.19
C ALA A 12 -12.74 -11.25 -11.07
N LEU A 13 -12.98 -12.46 -10.55
CA LEU A 13 -11.96 -13.50 -10.44
C LEU A 13 -11.54 -14.06 -11.81
N SER A 14 -12.42 -13.99 -12.81
CA SER A 14 -12.12 -14.41 -14.19
C SER A 14 -11.18 -13.46 -14.95
N LEU A 15 -11.00 -12.23 -14.46
CA LEU A 15 -10.19 -11.22 -15.11
C LEU A 15 -8.69 -11.57 -15.08
N PRO A 16 -7.90 -11.07 -16.06
CA PRO A 16 -6.44 -11.05 -15.97
C PRO A 16 -5.96 -10.37 -14.68
N ARG A 17 -4.79 -10.77 -14.18
CA ARG A 17 -4.24 -10.28 -12.90
C ARG A 17 -4.18 -8.75 -12.82
N GLN A 18 -3.78 -8.07 -13.88
CA GLN A 18 -3.66 -6.60 -13.91
C GLN A 18 -5.03 -5.92 -13.83
N GLU A 19 -6.01 -6.39 -14.59
CA GLU A 19 -7.37 -5.84 -14.56
C GLU A 19 -8.04 -6.09 -13.21
N ARG A 20 -7.84 -7.27 -12.63
CA ARG A 20 -8.32 -7.58 -11.27
C ARG A 20 -7.70 -6.66 -10.22
N ALA A 21 -6.40 -6.38 -10.31
CA ALA A 21 -5.72 -5.45 -9.40
C ALA A 21 -6.27 -4.02 -9.53
N PHE A 22 -6.47 -3.55 -10.77
CA PHE A 22 -7.06 -2.25 -11.03
C PHE A 22 -8.50 -2.13 -10.51
N LEU A 23 -9.32 -3.16 -10.68
CA LEU A 23 -10.69 -3.19 -10.16
C LEU A 23 -10.70 -3.19 -8.63
N ALA A 24 -9.81 -3.96 -7.99
CA ALA A 24 -9.69 -4.01 -6.54
C ALA A 24 -9.35 -2.62 -5.96
N ASP A 25 -8.39 -1.90 -6.56
CA ASP A 25 -8.02 -0.54 -6.15
C ASP A 25 -9.20 0.45 -6.23
N ARG A 26 -9.97 0.41 -7.32
CA ARG A 26 -11.18 1.24 -7.48
C ARG A 26 -12.27 0.92 -6.46
N LEU A 27 -12.50 -0.37 -6.22
CA LEU A 27 -13.49 -0.81 -5.23
C LEU A 27 -13.09 -0.36 -3.83
N LEU A 28 -11.82 -0.54 -3.45
CA LEU A 28 -11.29 -0.08 -2.17
C LEU A 28 -11.43 1.44 -2.01
N SER A 29 -11.06 2.20 -3.05
CA SER A 29 -11.21 3.65 -3.06
C SER A 29 -12.67 4.11 -2.96
N SER A 30 -13.62 3.34 -3.52
CA SER A 30 -15.05 3.67 -3.47
C SER A 30 -15.69 3.51 -2.10
N LEU A 31 -15.05 2.75 -1.19
CA LEU A 31 -15.57 2.52 0.16
C LEU A 31 -15.45 3.75 1.06
N GLY A 32 -14.67 4.77 0.67
CA GLY A 32 -14.57 6.03 1.39
C GLY A 32 -13.98 5.89 2.80
N GLY A 33 -12.72 6.26 2.98
CA GLY A 33 -12.25 7.04 4.13
C GLY A 33 -12.51 6.59 5.58
N GLU A 34 -12.82 5.33 5.90
CA GLU A 34 -12.95 4.91 7.32
C GLU A 34 -12.08 3.70 7.72
N VAL A 35 -11.61 2.87 6.78
CA VAL A 35 -10.65 1.78 7.11
C VAL A 35 -9.21 2.31 7.21
N LEU A 36 -8.98 3.52 6.73
CA LEU A 36 -7.65 4.12 6.65
C LEU A 36 -7.35 5.10 7.78
N ASP A 37 -8.32 5.60 8.54
CA ASP A 37 -8.11 6.73 9.47
C ASP A 37 -7.11 6.39 10.60
N ASP A 38 -7.34 5.29 11.34
CA ASP A 38 -6.43 4.88 12.43
C ASP A 38 -5.03 4.47 11.93
N ILE A 39 -4.96 3.84 10.75
CA ILE A 39 -3.69 3.40 10.15
C ILE A 39 -2.92 4.59 9.60
N GLU A 40 -3.60 5.53 8.93
CA GLU A 40 -3.03 6.76 8.42
C GLU A 40 -2.55 7.65 9.56
N GLU A 41 -3.33 7.79 10.64
CA GLU A 41 -2.92 8.52 11.84
C GLU A 41 -1.67 7.89 12.47
N ALA A 42 -1.67 6.56 12.65
CA ALA A 42 -0.49 5.85 13.13
C ALA A 42 0.73 6.01 12.22
N TRP A 43 0.53 6.06 10.90
CA TRP A 43 1.58 6.33 9.92
C TRP A 43 2.12 7.75 10.02
N VAL A 44 1.27 8.76 10.18
CA VAL A 44 1.69 10.16 10.37
C VAL A 44 2.56 10.27 11.61
N LEU A 45 2.13 9.70 12.74
CA LEU A 45 2.89 9.69 13.99
C LEU A 45 4.26 9.01 13.82
N GLU A 46 4.31 7.88 13.13
CA GLU A 46 5.55 7.16 12.88
C GLU A 46 6.51 7.92 11.96
N VAL A 47 6.00 8.56 10.90
CA VAL A 47 6.80 9.39 9.98
C VAL A 47 7.43 10.56 10.73
N GLU A 48 6.66 11.27 11.55
CA GLU A 48 7.17 12.38 12.35
C GLU A 48 8.23 11.91 13.35
N ARG A 49 8.01 10.77 14.02
CA ARG A 49 8.98 10.17 14.95
C ARG A 49 10.29 9.85 14.24
N ARG A 50 10.25 9.12 13.12
CA ARG A 50 11.44 8.73 12.35
C ARG A 50 12.19 9.93 11.80
N TYR A 51 11.47 10.94 11.30
CA TYR A 51 12.09 12.15 10.81
C TYR A 51 12.86 12.90 11.91
N ARG A 52 12.28 12.98 13.12
CA ARG A 52 12.95 13.57 14.28
C ARG A 52 14.20 12.80 14.69
N GLU A 53 14.11 11.47 14.79
CA GLU A 53 15.26 10.60 15.10
C GLU A 53 16.39 10.76 14.08
N TYR A 54 16.07 10.84 12.79
CA TYR A 54 17.03 11.13 11.73
C TYR A 54 17.70 12.51 11.90
N LYS A 55 16.91 13.56 12.13
CA LYS A 55 17.42 14.93 12.32
C LYS A 55 18.31 15.08 13.54
N GLU A 56 18.07 14.29 14.57
CA GLU A 56 18.86 14.28 15.81
C GLU A 56 20.07 13.32 15.74
N GLY A 57 20.29 12.63 14.62
CA GLY A 57 21.39 11.68 14.45
C GLY A 57 21.23 10.40 15.27
N ARG A 58 20.01 10.07 15.70
CA ARG A 58 19.68 8.84 16.46
C ARG A 58 19.31 7.67 15.55
N ALA A 59 19.05 7.93 14.27
CA ALA A 59 18.84 6.90 13.27
C ALA A 59 20.14 6.57 12.52
N ASP A 60 20.27 5.33 12.05
CA ASP A 60 21.33 4.87 11.15
C ASP A 60 20.77 4.75 9.72
N PRO A 61 20.90 5.79 8.88
CA PRO A 61 20.29 5.81 7.56
C PRO A 61 21.12 5.01 6.54
N ILE A 62 20.44 4.29 5.67
CA ILE A 62 21.05 3.63 4.51
C ILE A 62 21.08 4.65 3.34
N PRO A 63 22.21 4.80 2.62
CA PRO A 63 22.27 5.63 1.43
C PRO A 63 21.23 5.21 0.39
N ALA A 64 20.50 6.17 -0.18
CA ALA A 64 19.45 5.90 -1.16
C ALA A 64 19.96 5.09 -2.37
N SER A 65 21.20 5.35 -2.82
CA SER A 65 21.84 4.60 -3.90
C SER A 65 21.97 3.11 -3.62
N GLU A 66 22.22 2.73 -2.36
CA GLU A 66 22.34 1.33 -1.96
C GLU A 66 20.97 0.65 -1.96
N VAL A 67 19.95 1.34 -1.43
CA VAL A 67 18.56 0.85 -1.44
C VAL A 67 18.06 0.62 -2.87
N PHE A 68 18.28 1.57 -3.78
CA PHE A 68 17.85 1.43 -5.17
C PHE A 68 18.61 0.30 -5.90
N ALA A 69 19.92 0.20 -5.71
CA ALA A 69 20.72 -0.86 -6.32
C ALA A 69 20.33 -2.27 -5.84
N GLU A 70 19.83 -2.41 -4.61
CA GLU A 70 19.29 -3.68 -4.11
C GLU A 70 17.88 -3.97 -4.67
N ALA A 71 17.03 -2.94 -4.75
CA ALA A 71 15.69 -3.07 -5.32
C ALA A 71 15.74 -3.49 -6.79
N ASP A 72 16.63 -2.90 -7.59
CA ASP A 72 16.78 -3.24 -9.01
C ASP A 72 17.16 -4.72 -9.18
N ARG A 73 18.07 -5.24 -8.33
CA ARG A 73 18.49 -6.65 -8.33
C ARG A 73 17.37 -7.64 -7.95
N LEU A 74 16.33 -7.21 -7.23
CA LEU A 74 15.19 -8.06 -6.85
C LEU A 74 14.18 -8.25 -7.97
N PHE A 75 14.21 -7.39 -9.00
CA PHE A 75 13.29 -7.42 -10.13
C PHE A 75 13.95 -7.85 -11.46
N GLU A 76 15.25 -8.20 -11.41
CA GLU A 76 15.97 -8.94 -12.45
C GLU A 76 15.82 -10.47 -12.27
#